data_AF-A0A7W5ZSH3-F1
#
_entry.id   AF-A0A7W5ZSH3-F1
#
_cell.length_a   1.000
_cell.length_b   1.000
_cell.length_c   1.000
_cell.angle_alpha   90.00
_cell.angle_beta   90.00
_cell.angle_gamma   90.00
#
_symmetry.space_group_name_H-M   'P 1'
#
loop_
_entity.id
_entity.type
_entity.pdbx_description
1 polymer ?
#
loop_
_entity_poly.entity_id
_entity_poly.type
_entity_poly.pdbx_seq_one_letter_code
_entity_poly.pdbx_strand_id
1 'polypeptide(L)'
;MQVLVPGHRYVAHNFEDKNGHGQTIQFIHKEPKGNPTQLETVSDGTTNEELLSILIDRMAFLQNAFPCRENAIVITKLEESLMWLNKRTADRLKRNVEGKQIA
;
A
#
# COMPACT_ATOMS: atom_id res chain seq x y z
N MET A 1 7.01 -13.49 -4.08
CA MET A 1 7.47 -12.13 -4.34
C MET A 1 8.97 -12.07 -4.11
N GLN A 2 9.67 -11.22 -4.85
CA GLN A 2 11.06 -10.88 -4.60
C GLN A 2 11.13 -9.44 -4.07
N VAL A 3 11.96 -9.21 -3.05
CA VAL A 3 12.24 -7.87 -2.54
C VAL A 3 13.42 -7.29 -3.34
N LEU A 4 13.22 -6.14 -3.97
CA LEU A 4 14.30 -5.41 -4.66
C LEU A 4 14.86 -4.28 -3.78
N VAL A 5 13.98 -3.55 -3.11
CA VAL A 5 14.33 -2.52 -2.12
C VAL A 5 13.44 -2.74 -0.90
N PRO A 6 14.00 -3.08 0.28
CA PRO A 6 13.20 -3.33 1.48
C PRO A 6 12.24 -2.18 1.78
N GLY A 7 10.96 -2.48 1.96
CA GLY A 7 9.91 -1.49 2.25
C GLY A 7 9.39 -0.71 1.04
N HIS A 8 10.07 -0.75 -0.12
CA HIS A 8 9.80 0.20 -1.20
C HIS A 8 9.59 -0.42 -2.58
N ARG A 9 10.27 -1.51 -2.93
CA ARG A 9 10.17 -2.10 -4.29
C ARG A 9 10.20 -3.61 -4.26
N TYR A 10 9.23 -4.22 -4.93
CA TYR A 10 8.99 -5.65 -4.97
C TYR A 10 8.65 -6.11 -6.38
N VAL A 11 8.91 -7.39 -6.66
CA VAL A 11 8.36 -8.10 -7.81
C VAL A 11 7.38 -9.16 -7.31
N ALA A 12 6.10 -9.02 -7.63
CA ALA A 12 5.12 -10.07 -7.48
C ALA A 12 5.33 -11.10 -8.60
N HIS A 13 5.44 -12.37 -8.25
CA HIS A 13 5.65 -13.43 -9.25
C HIS A 13 4.35 -13.74 -9.97
N ASN A 14 4.44 -14.06 -11.25
CA ASN A 14 3.31 -14.60 -12.00
C ASN A 14 2.79 -15.89 -11.37
N PHE A 15 1.49 -16.12 -11.54
CA PHE A 15 0.88 -17.38 -11.12
C PHE A 15 1.29 -18.55 -12.03
N GLU A 16 1.30 -18.35 -13.35
CA GLU A 16 1.62 -19.42 -14.32
C GLU A 16 3.09 -19.36 -14.77
N ASP A 17 3.52 -18.23 -15.34
CA ASP A 17 4.87 -18.08 -15.86
C ASP A 17 5.89 -17.76 -14.76
N LYS A 18 6.35 -18.80 -14.06
CA LYS A 18 7.29 -18.69 -12.93
C LYS A 18 8.64 -18.06 -13.29
N ASN A 19 9.02 -18.08 -14.56
CA ASN A 19 10.30 -17.55 -15.04
C ASN A 19 10.16 -16.15 -15.66
N GLY A 20 8.93 -15.67 -15.85
CA GLY A 20 8.65 -14.33 -16.37
C GLY A 20 9.02 -13.22 -15.39
N HIS A 21 9.05 -11.99 -15.90
CA HIS A 21 9.46 -10.80 -15.15
C HIS A 21 8.54 -10.42 -13.98
N GLY A 22 7.35 -11.02 -13.85
CA GLY A 22 6.38 -10.69 -12.80
C GLY A 22 5.79 -9.29 -12.93
N GLN A 23 5.29 -8.76 -11.81
CA GLN A 23 4.71 -7.42 -11.70
C GLN A 23 5.51 -6.61 -10.68
N THR A 24 6.00 -5.45 -11.08
CA THR A 24 6.68 -4.54 -10.14
C THR A 24 5.66 -3.78 -9.31
N ILE A 25 5.82 -3.82 -7.99
CA ILE A 25 5.07 -2.99 -7.04
C ILE A 25 6.08 -2.07 -6.37
N GLN A 26 5.85 -0.77 -6.52
CA GLN A 26 6.70 0.25 -5.92
C GLN A 26 5.88 1.18 -5.04
N PHE A 27 6.26 1.27 -3.78
CA PHE A 27 5.78 2.29 -2.85
C PHE A 27 6.65 3.53 -2.93
N ILE A 28 6.04 4.68 -2.64
CA ILE A 28 6.76 5.94 -2.51
C ILE A 28 7.91 5.78 -1.49
N HIS A 29 9.10 6.20 -1.89
CA HIS A 29 10.30 6.18 -1.05
C HIS A 29 10.78 7.62 -0.85
N LYS A 30 10.76 8.06 0.41
CA LYS A 30 11.27 9.38 0.80
C LYS A 30 12.42 9.24 1.78
N GLU A 31 13.48 10.00 1.54
CA GLU A 31 14.66 10.06 2.41
C GLU A 31 14.91 11.50 2.85
N PRO A 32 15.55 11.73 4.01
CA PRO A 32 15.95 13.08 4.41
C PRO A 32 17.08 13.60 3.52
N LYS A 33 17.03 14.87 3.11
CA LYS A 33 18.11 15.51 2.35
C LYS A 33 18.63 16.76 3.06
N GLY A 34 19.85 16.69 3.56
CA GLY A 34 20.51 17.78 4.30
C GLY A 34 19.96 18.01 5.71
N ASN A 35 18.64 18.23 5.85
CA ASN A 35 17.95 18.37 7.12
C ASN A 35 17.16 17.09 7.44
N PRO A 36 17.37 16.45 8.61
CA PRO A 36 16.65 15.21 8.99
C PRO A 36 15.12 15.37 9.10
N THR A 37 14.61 16.59 9.19
CA THR A 37 13.17 16.86 9.34
C THR A 37 12.41 17.02 8.01
N GLN A 38 13.12 17.19 6.89
CA GLN A 38 12.50 17.36 5.57
C GLN A 38 12.80 16.16 4.69
N LEU A 39 11.73 15.49 4.25
CA LEU A 39 11.80 14.30 3.40
C LEU A 39 11.62 14.70 1.93
N GLU A 40 12.52 14.24 1.07
CA GLU A 40 12.39 14.34 -0.39
C GLU A 40 12.06 12.97 -0.99
N THR A 41 11.25 12.96 -2.05
CA THR A 41 10.95 11.73 -2.79
C THR A 41 12.19 11.32 -3.58
N VAL A 42 12.76 10.18 -3.23
CA VAL A 42 13.89 9.55 -3.94
C VAL A 42 13.38 8.63 -5.04
N SER A 43 12.23 8.00 -4.82
CA SER A 43 11.53 7.28 -5.87
C SER A 43 10.03 7.41 -5.67
N ASP A 44 9.35 7.83 -6.73
CA ASP A 44 7.89 7.88 -6.74
C ASP A 44 7.31 6.47 -6.74
N GLY A 45 6.05 6.35 -6.33
CA GLY A 45 5.35 5.08 -6.20
C GLY A 45 3.96 5.23 -5.57
N THR A 46 3.31 4.10 -5.35
CA THR A 46 1.99 4.03 -4.75
C THR A 46 2.04 4.10 -3.21
N THR A 47 0.86 4.02 -2.58
CA THR A 47 0.68 4.01 -1.13
C THR A 47 0.07 2.68 -0.67
N ASN A 48 0.08 2.42 0.63
CA ASN A 48 -0.57 1.23 1.19
C ASN A 48 -2.09 1.32 0.98
N GLU A 49 -2.63 2.52 1.15
CA GLU A 49 -4.03 2.87 1.02
C GLU A 49 -4.55 2.61 -0.40
N GLU A 50 -3.75 2.96 -1.42
CA GLU A 50 -4.11 2.74 -2.82
C GLU A 50 -4.12 1.24 -3.16
N LEU A 51 -3.11 0.49 -2.71
CA LEU A 51 -3.06 -0.95 -2.94
C LEU A 51 -4.18 -1.71 -2.20
N LEU A 52 -4.54 -1.26 -0.99
CA LEU A 52 -5.72 -1.79 -0.29
C LEU A 52 -7.01 -1.49 -1.06
N SER A 53 -7.15 -0.29 -1.64
CA SER A 53 -8.32 0.07 -2.44
C SER A 53 -8.46 -0.81 -3.68
N ILE A 54 -7.35 -1.10 -4.37
CA ILE A 54 -7.33 -2.07 -5.50
C ILE A 54 -7.76 -3.47 -5.04
N LEU A 55 -7.29 -3.92 -3.87
CA LEU A 55 -7.68 -5.23 -3.35
C LEU A 55 -9.15 -5.29 -2.92
N ILE A 56 -9.68 -4.22 -2.33
CA ILE A 56 -11.11 -4.11 -1.98
C ILE A 56 -11.96 -4.21 -3.24
N ASP A 57 -11.64 -3.45 -4.29
CA ASP A 57 -12.35 -3.48 -5.57
C ASP A 57 -12.33 -4.89 -6.19
N ARG A 58 -11.15 -5.52 -6.25
CA ARG A 58 -11.00 -6.90 -6.74
C ARG A 58 -11.85 -7.89 -5.95
N MET A 59 -11.84 -7.80 -4.62
CA MET A 59 -12.60 -8.72 -3.77
C MET A 59 -14.10 -8.48 -3.88
N ALA A 60 -14.55 -7.22 -4.02
CA ALA A 60 -15.94 -6.88 -4.27
C ALA A 60 -16.43 -7.46 -5.61
N PHE A 61 -15.62 -7.37 -6.66
CA PHE A 61 -15.91 -8.01 -7.94
C PHE A 61 -16.09 -9.53 -7.78
N LEU A 62 -15.16 -10.19 -7.08
CA LEU A 62 -15.23 -11.63 -6.84
C LEU A 62 -16.44 -12.01 -5.97
N GLN A 63 -16.80 -11.21 -4.98
CA GLN A 63 -17.98 -11.45 -4.16
C GLN A 63 -19.28 -11.33 -4.97
N ASN A 64 -19.34 -10.41 -5.92
CA ASN A 64 -20.48 -10.28 -6.83
C ASN A 64 -20.59 -11.44 -7.81
N ALA A 65 -19.47 -11.89 -8.37
CA ALA A 65 -19.45 -12.99 -9.34
C ALA A 65 -19.61 -14.37 -8.67
N PHE A 66 -19.00 -14.56 -7.50
CA PHE A 66 -18.88 -15.83 -6.78
C PHE A 66 -19.04 -15.58 -5.27
N PRO A 67 -20.28 -15.36 -4.79
CA PRO A 67 -20.51 -14.97 -3.41
C PRO A 67 -20.14 -16.08 -2.42
N CYS A 68 -19.31 -15.74 -1.44
CA CYS A 68 -19.03 -16.60 -0.29
C CYS A 68 -18.84 -15.80 0.99
N ARG A 69 -18.80 -16.50 2.13
CA ARG A 69 -18.64 -15.86 3.45
C ARG A 69 -17.22 -15.29 3.61
N GLU A 70 -16.22 -16.01 3.13
CA GLU A 70 -14.81 -15.69 3.26
C GLU A 70 -14.48 -14.39 2.52
N ASN A 71 -15.00 -14.22 1.30
CA ASN A 71 -14.85 -12.99 0.53
C ASN A 71 -15.42 -11.77 1.29
N ALA A 72 -16.63 -11.88 1.84
CA ALA A 72 -17.24 -10.80 2.62
C ALA A 72 -16.41 -10.43 3.88
N ILE A 73 -15.86 -11.45 4.56
CA ILE A 73 -14.96 -11.24 5.71
C ILE A 73 -13.68 -10.52 5.27
N VAL A 74 -13.06 -10.94 4.16
CA VAL A 74 -11.84 -10.31 3.63
C VAL A 74 -12.09 -8.85 3.27
N ILE A 75 -13.19 -8.54 2.56
CA ILE A 75 -13.56 -7.16 2.22
C ILE A 75 -13.63 -6.30 3.49
N THR A 76 -14.38 -6.77 4.50
CA THR A 76 -14.53 -6.06 5.77
C THR A 76 -13.18 -5.76 6.43
N LYS A 77 -12.24 -6.70 6.38
CA LYS A 77 -10.91 -6.55 7.00
C LYS A 77 -9.96 -5.65 6.21
N LEU A 78 -10.07 -5.64 4.88
CA LEU A 78 -9.34 -4.69 4.05
C LEU A 78 -9.86 -3.27 4.27
N GLU A 79 -11.18 -3.07 4.35
CA GLU A 79 -11.80 -1.78 4.66
C GLU A 79 -11.42 -1.28 6.05
N GLU A 80 -11.43 -2.15 7.07
CA GLU A 80 -10.96 -1.81 8.43
C GLU A 80 -9.48 -1.38 8.42
N SER A 81 -8.64 -2.10 7.65
CA SER A 81 -7.22 -1.74 7.51
C SER A 81 -7.04 -0.37 6.86
N LEU A 82 -7.79 -0.09 5.79
CA LEU A 82 -7.79 1.19 5.10
C LEU A 82 -8.25 2.33 6.02
N MET A 83 -9.30 2.10 6.82
CA MET A 83 -9.79 3.06 7.82
C MET A 83 -8.69 3.42 8.83
N TRP A 84 -7.95 2.45 9.35
CA TRP A 84 -6.86 2.72 10.31
C TRP A 84 -5.72 3.54 9.71
N LEU A 85 -5.36 3.28 8.46
CA LEU A 85 -4.34 4.05 7.75
C LEU A 85 -4.79 5.51 7.51
N ASN A 86 -6.03 5.69 7.05
CA ASN A 86 -6.62 7.01 6.84
C ASN A 86 -6.73 7.79 8.16
N LYS A 87 -7.13 7.12 9.25
CA LYS A 87 -7.18 7.72 10.58
C LYS A 87 -5.80 8.22 11.01
N ARG A 88 -4.75 7.39 10.83
CA ARG A 88 -3.37 7.78 11.15
C ARG A 88 -2.95 9.02 10.35
N THR A 89 -3.28 9.09 9.07
CA THR A 89 -2.98 10.25 8.21
C THR A 89 -3.75 11.50 8.68
N ALA A 90 -5.04 11.39 8.98
CA ALA A 90 -5.86 12.48 9.52
C ALA A 90 -5.33 13.00 10.88
N ASP A 91 -4.91 12.11 11.77
CA ASP A 91 -4.31 12.47 13.06
C ASP A 91 -2.98 13.22 12.89
N ARG A 92 -2.20 12.90 11.85
CA ARG A 92 -0.94 13.62 11.51
C ARG A 92 -1.22 14.98 10.88
N LEU A 93 -2.22 15.08 10.01
CA LEU A 93 -2.69 16.34 9.44
C LEU A 93 -3.18 17.30 10.53
N LYS A 94 -4.01 16.81 11.47
CA LYS A 94 -4.50 17.60 12.61
C LYS A 94 -3.38 18.17 13.49
N ARG A 95 -2.24 17.47 13.55
CA ARG A 95 -1.05 17.89 14.30
C ARG A 95 -0.05 18.72 13.46
N ASN A 96 -0.32 18.98 12.18
CA ASN A 96 0.57 19.69 11.25
C ASN A 96 1.97 19.03 11.10
N VAL A 97 2.02 17.69 11.15
CA VAL A 97 3.26 16.88 11.04
C VAL A 97 3.30 15.98 9.80
N GLU A 98 2.49 16.27 8.79
CA GLU A 98 2.57 15.56 7.51
C GLU A 98 3.92 15.81 6.84
N GLY A 99 4.57 14.74 6.35
CA GLY A 99 5.89 14.82 5.70
C GLY A 99 7.09 15.08 6.63
N LYS A 100 6.88 15.21 7.95
CA LYS A 100 7.95 15.39 8.95
C LYS A 100 8.21 14.09 9.71
N GLN A 101 9.46 13.79 10.05
CA GLN A 101 9.82 12.74 11.02
C GLN A 101 9.50 13.16 12.47
N ILE A 102 8.28 13.61 12.74
CA ILE A 102 7.81 13.90 14.09
C ILE A 102 6.64 12.96 14.35
N ALA A 103 6.70 12.26 15.48
CA ALA A 103 5.73 11.26 15.89
C ALA A 103 4.36 11.90 16.17
#